data_AF-A0A7V9ZTT4-F1
#
_entry.id   AF-A0A7V9ZTT4-F1
#
_cell.length_a   1.000
_cell.length_b   1.000
_cell.length_c   1.000
_cell.angle_alpha   90.00
_cell.angle_beta   90.00
_cell.angle_gamma   90.00
#
_symmetry.space_group_name_H-M   'P 1'
#
loop_
_entity.id
_entity.type
_entity.pdbx_description
1 polymer ?
#
loop_
_entity_poly.entity_id
_entity_poly.type
_entity_poly.pdbx_seq_one_letter_code
_entity_poly.pdbx_strand_id
1 'polypeptide(L)'
;KNELKDTQIFFVMGADSWQDITTWREWEKVLTLVNIIVVARPDYEIAFSHITEEIRARIVDLRNNYELRITNYELREVKTINDDIQIYITDAVQIDVSATKIRQKIKDDVTDWHKDVPVEIAKYIEKYELYK
;
A
#
# COMPACT_ATOMS: atom_id res chain seq x y z
N LYS A 1 -0.98 -17.53 20.92
CA LYS A 1 -0.03 -18.14 19.95
C LYS A 1 0.72 -16.99 19.27
N ASN A 2 1.97 -16.71 19.67
CA ASN A 2 2.84 -15.79 18.94
C ASN A 2 3.68 -16.65 17.98
N GLU A 3 3.12 -16.92 16.79
CA GLU A 3 3.73 -17.82 15.80
C GLU A 3 4.84 -17.16 14.95
N LEU A 4 5.17 -15.88 15.20
CA LEU A 4 6.07 -15.07 14.37
C LEU A 4 7.05 -14.23 15.22
N LYS A 5 7.74 -14.85 16.18
CA LYS A 5 8.59 -14.13 17.15
C LYS A 5 9.75 -13.34 16.52
N ASP A 6 10.24 -13.78 15.36
CA ASP A 6 11.40 -13.18 14.67
C ASP A 6 11.05 -12.65 13.27
N THR A 7 9.79 -12.29 13.03
CA THR A 7 9.32 -11.81 11.71
C THR A 7 8.87 -10.37 11.78
N GLN A 8 9.36 -9.56 10.83
CA GLN A 8 8.84 -8.22 10.60
C GLN A 8 7.56 -8.29 9.77
N ILE A 9 6.49 -7.69 10.28
CA ILE A 9 5.21 -7.61 9.59
C ILE A 9 5.09 -6.24 8.94
N PHE A 10 4.70 -6.24 7.67
CA PHE A 10 4.42 -5.03 6.89
C PHE A 10 2.94 -5.00 6.53
N PHE A 11 2.27 -3.90 6.87
CA PHE A 11 0.92 -3.60 6.45
C PHE A 11 0.96 -2.62 5.28
N VAL A 12 0.47 -3.06 4.12
CA VAL A 12 0.50 -2.28 2.88
C VAL A 12 -0.87 -1.66 2.64
N MET A 13 -0.91 -0.35 2.39
CA MET A 13 -2.13 0.38 2.07
C MET A 13 -1.90 1.42 0.98
N GLY A 14 -2.99 1.90 0.36
CA GLY A 14 -2.94 3.01 -0.57
C GLY A 14 -2.91 4.37 0.13
N ALA A 15 -2.46 5.40 -0.58
CA ALA A 15 -2.47 6.79 -0.09
C ALA A 15 -3.86 7.28 0.34
N ASP A 16 -4.93 6.86 -0.35
CA ASP A 16 -6.30 7.22 0.03
C ASP A 16 -6.65 6.69 1.43
N SER A 17 -6.32 5.42 1.73
CA SER A 17 -6.51 4.83 3.05
C SER A 17 -5.67 5.50 4.13
N TRP A 18 -4.49 6.01 3.78
CA TRP A 18 -3.65 6.78 4.68
C TRP A 18 -4.27 8.14 5.05
N GLN A 19 -4.93 8.83 4.11
CA GLN A 19 -5.64 10.08 4.41
C GLN A 19 -6.75 9.85 5.43
N ASP A 20 -7.45 8.72 5.32
CA ASP A 20 -8.55 8.36 6.21
C ASP A 20 -8.11 7.58 7.47
N ILE A 21 -6.80 7.40 7.70
CA ILE A 21 -6.29 6.47 8.73
C ILE A 21 -6.80 6.79 10.14
N THR A 22 -6.98 8.07 10.46
CA THR A 22 -7.44 8.53 11.78
C THR A 22 -8.91 8.22 12.05
N THR A 23 -9.67 7.85 11.01
CA THR A 23 -11.04 7.37 11.14
C THR A 23 -11.11 5.90 11.57
N TRP A 24 -10.00 5.17 11.51
CA TRP A 24 -9.95 3.77 11.87
C TRP A 24 -10.01 3.59 13.38
N ARG A 25 -10.61 2.48 13.81
CA ARG A 25 -10.62 2.10 15.22
C ARG A 25 -9.20 1.85 15.72
N GLU A 26 -8.81 2.53 16.79
CA GLU A 26 -7.48 2.39 17.42
C GLU A 26 -6.32 2.64 16.42
N TRP A 27 -6.48 3.60 15.50
CA TRP A 27 -5.51 3.87 14.44
C TRP A 27 -4.07 4.06 14.94
N GLU A 28 -3.84 4.77 16.05
CA GLU A 28 -2.50 4.95 16.64
C GLU A 28 -1.84 3.63 17.01
N LYS A 29 -2.64 2.68 17.49
CA LYS A 29 -2.18 1.33 17.82
C LYS A 29 -1.83 0.55 16.56
N VAL A 30 -2.63 0.66 15.50
CA VAL A 30 -2.29 0.09 14.19
C VAL A 30 -0.95 0.62 13.71
N LEU A 31 -0.74 1.94 13.80
CA LEU A 31 0.50 2.60 13.40
C LEU A 31 1.70 2.26 14.29
N THR A 32 1.51 1.72 15.49
CA THR A 32 2.60 1.35 16.42
C THR A 32 2.81 -0.15 16.55
N LEU A 33 1.97 -1.00 15.93
CA LEU A 33 2.08 -2.46 16.02
C LEU A 33 2.92 -3.10 14.90
N VAL A 34 2.97 -2.48 13.71
CA VAL A 34 3.56 -3.08 12.51
C VAL A 34 4.19 -2.02 11.61
N ASN A 35 5.15 -2.43 10.77
CA ASN A 35 5.70 -1.56 9.74
C ASN A 35 4.61 -1.27 8.72
N ILE A 36 4.60 -0.06 8.15
CA ILE A 36 3.56 0.34 7.20
C ILE A 36 4.20 0.76 5.90
N ILE A 37 3.60 0.35 4.79
CA ILE A 37 3.95 0.81 3.45
C ILE A 37 2.73 1.51 2.87
N VAL A 38 2.85 2.81 2.69
CA VAL A 38 1.85 3.63 2.00
C VAL A 38 2.28 3.78 0.55
N VAL A 39 1.47 3.22 -0.34
CA VAL A 39 1.67 3.29 -1.79
C VAL A 39 0.91 4.49 -2.33
N ALA A 40 1.65 5.50 -2.77
CA ALA A 40 1.17 6.69 -3.46
C ALA A 40 1.13 6.45 -4.96
N ARG A 41 0.17 7.06 -5.64
CA ARG A 41 0.26 7.24 -7.09
C ARG A 41 1.28 8.35 -7.40
N PRO A 42 1.92 8.33 -8.57
CA PRO A 42 2.68 9.49 -9.06
C PRO A 42 1.82 10.75 -8.97
N ASP A 43 2.43 11.86 -8.57
CA ASP A 43 1.78 13.18 -8.42
C ASP A 43 0.68 13.28 -7.35
N TYR A 44 0.49 12.25 -6.52
CA TYR A 44 -0.44 12.32 -5.39
C TYR A 44 0.24 12.92 -4.16
N GLU A 45 -0.25 14.08 -3.71
CA GLU A 45 0.20 14.70 -2.47
C GLU A 45 -0.36 13.92 -1.26
N ILE A 46 0.55 13.50 -0.39
CA ILE A 46 0.19 12.84 0.86
C ILE A 46 0.30 13.88 1.97
N ALA A 47 -0.83 14.20 2.61
CA ALA A 47 -0.84 14.98 3.82
C ALA A 47 -0.35 14.15 5.03
N PHE A 48 0.27 14.84 5.98
CA PHE A 48 0.71 14.29 7.27
C PHE A 48 0.22 15.13 8.45
N SER A 49 -0.58 16.16 8.19
CA SER A 49 -1.09 17.08 9.21
C SER A 49 -2.11 16.45 10.15
N HIS A 50 -2.72 15.34 9.76
CA HIS A 50 -3.75 14.64 10.52
C HIS A 50 -3.18 13.67 11.58
N ILE A 51 -1.89 13.41 11.58
CA ILE A 51 -1.22 12.52 12.54
C ILE A 51 -0.40 13.30 13.58
N THR A 52 -0.05 12.64 14.69
CA THR A 52 0.79 13.21 15.73
C THR A 52 2.24 13.37 15.27
N GLU A 53 2.98 14.29 15.91
CA GLU A 53 4.41 14.50 15.61
C GLU A 53 5.27 13.25 15.90
N GLU A 54 4.90 12.46 16.91
CA GLU A 54 5.57 11.19 17.23
C GLU A 54 5.47 10.19 16.08
N ILE A 55 4.29 10.07 15.47
CA ILE A 55 4.06 9.18 14.32
C ILE A 55 4.75 9.74 13.09
N ARG A 56 4.72 11.07 12.91
CA ARG A 56 5.38 11.75 11.80
C ARG A 56 6.89 11.54 11.80
N ALA A 57 7.53 11.52 12.98
CA ALA A 57 8.96 11.27 13.13
C ALA A 57 9.41 9.88 12.64
N ARG A 58 8.47 8.94 12.46
CA ARG A 58 8.71 7.56 12.00
C ARG A 58 8.50 7.40 10.49
N ILE A 59 8.23 8.49 9.77
CA ILE A 59 7.95 8.46 8.34
C ILE A 59 9.26 8.50 7.55
N VAL A 60 9.41 7.55 6.63
CA VAL A 60 10.51 7.47 5.66
C VAL A 60 9.91 7.63 4.26
N ASP A 61 10.12 8.78 3.64
CA ASP A 61 9.65 9.05 2.28
C ASP A 61 10.65 8.55 1.23
N LEU A 62 10.25 7.53 0.47
CA LEU A 62 11.04 6.90 -0.59
C LEU A 62 10.61 7.35 -1.99
N ARG A 63 9.64 8.25 -2.12
CA ARG A 63 9.18 8.77 -3.43
C ARG A 63 10.29 9.54 -4.13
N ASN A 64 10.30 9.53 -5.46
CA ASN A 64 11.29 10.23 -6.31
C ASN A 64 12.79 9.89 -6.08
N ASN A 65 13.11 8.94 -5.20
CA ASN A 65 14.48 8.63 -4.79
C ASN A 65 15.02 7.35 -5.48
N TYR A 66 14.84 7.22 -6.80
CA TYR A 66 15.30 6.03 -7.54
C TYR A 66 16.80 5.79 -7.42
N GLU A 67 17.62 6.84 -7.37
CA GLU A 67 19.09 6.74 -7.29
C GLU A 67 19.60 6.27 -5.91
N LEU A 68 18.88 6.59 -4.82
CA LEU A 68 19.22 6.13 -3.46
C LEU A 68 18.82 4.67 -3.19
N ARG A 69 18.07 4.03 -4.09
CA ARG A 69 17.60 2.63 -3.93
C ARG A 69 18.75 1.61 -4.04
N ILE A 70 19.84 1.96 -4.73
CA ILE A 70 20.97 1.05 -4.94
C ILE A 70 22.06 1.25 -3.87
N THR A 71 22.32 2.48 -3.42
CA THR A 71 23.40 2.78 -2.47
C THR A 71 23.08 2.41 -1.02
N ASN A 72 21.81 2.40 -0.64
CA ASN A 72 21.39 2.18 0.75
C ASN A 72 21.23 0.70 1.16
N TYR A 73 21.39 -0.25 0.24
CA TYR A 73 21.34 -1.68 0.57
C TYR A 73 22.53 -2.12 1.44
N GLU A 74 23.65 -1.39 1.40
CA GLU A 74 24.87 -1.72 2.17
C GLU A 74 24.96 -0.99 3.53
N LEU A 75 24.15 0.04 3.79
CA LEU A 75 24.38 0.96 4.93
C LEU A 75 23.38 0.84 6.09
N ARG A 76 22.43 -0.10 6.04
CA ARG A 76 21.57 -0.38 7.18
C ARG A 76 21.92 -1.75 7.75
N GLU A 77 22.97 -1.77 8.57
CA GLU A 77 23.05 -2.78 9.64
C GLU A 77 21.67 -2.82 10.33
N VAL A 78 21.11 -4.02 10.36
CA VAL A 78 19.81 -4.32 10.95
C VAL A 78 19.86 -3.92 12.42
N LYS A 79 19.39 -2.70 12.72
CA LYS A 79 19.05 -2.31 14.09
C LYS A 79 17.90 -3.20 14.56
N THR A 80 17.88 -3.43 15.87
CA THR A 80 17.08 -4.47 16.52
C THR A 80 15.58 -4.16 16.55
N ILE A 81 14.81 -5.24 16.35
CA ILE A 81 13.35 -5.39 16.12
C ILE A 81 12.38 -4.53 16.95
N ASN A 82 12.81 -3.89 18.05
CA ASN A 82 11.90 -3.16 18.94
C ASN A 82 11.96 -1.62 18.85
N ASP A 83 12.93 -1.03 18.14
CA ASP A 83 12.95 0.40 17.78
C ASP A 83 12.53 0.65 16.30
N ASP A 84 12.08 -0.41 15.62
CA ASP A 84 12.13 -0.57 14.15
C ASP A 84 10.83 -0.29 13.39
N ILE A 85 9.74 0.10 14.06
CA ILE A 85 8.45 0.22 13.38
C ILE A 85 8.39 1.55 12.63
N GLN A 86 8.55 1.50 11.31
CA GLN A 86 8.60 2.66 10.42
C GLN A 86 7.38 2.71 9.50
N ILE A 87 7.10 3.90 8.99
CA ILE A 87 6.07 4.16 7.98
C ILE A 87 6.76 4.60 6.69
N TYR A 88 6.78 3.73 5.70
CA TYR A 88 7.41 3.96 4.41
C TYR A 88 6.40 4.52 3.41
N ILE A 89 6.76 5.61 2.73
CA ILE A 89 5.95 6.16 1.63
C ILE A 89 6.64 5.86 0.31
N THR A 90 5.94 5.31 -0.67
CA THR A 90 6.53 4.93 -1.96
C THR A 90 5.58 5.15 -3.12
N ASP A 91 6.13 5.47 -4.30
CA ASP A 91 5.46 5.60 -5.59
C ASP A 91 5.81 4.44 -6.55
N ALA A 92 6.40 3.36 -6.02
CA ALA A 92 7.00 2.29 -6.81
C ALA A 92 6.00 1.44 -7.63
N VAL A 93 4.71 1.49 -7.31
CA VAL A 93 3.68 0.70 -8.01
C VAL A 93 2.79 1.61 -8.84
N GLN A 94 2.92 1.49 -10.16
CA GLN A 94 2.08 2.16 -11.14
C GLN A 94 1.21 1.13 -11.84
N ILE A 95 -0.05 1.02 -11.41
CA ILE A 95 -1.06 0.20 -12.10
C ILE A 95 -2.24 1.11 -12.41
N ASP A 96 -2.40 1.50 -13.67
CA ASP A 96 -3.60 2.23 -14.14
C ASP A 96 -4.76 1.24 -14.37
N VAL A 97 -5.16 0.58 -13.30
CA VAL A 97 -6.32 -0.31 -13.26
C VAL A 97 -7.11 -0.03 -11.99
N SER A 98 -8.43 0.04 -12.11
CA SER A 98 -9.31 0.13 -10.93
C SER A 98 -10.46 -0.86 -11.04
N ALA A 99 -10.82 -1.46 -9.90
CA ALA A 99 -11.94 -2.39 -9.84
C ALA A 99 -13.26 -1.72 -10.24
N THR A 100 -13.44 -0.42 -9.96
CA THR A 100 -14.61 0.35 -10.38
C THR A 100 -14.69 0.45 -11.92
N LYS A 101 -13.58 0.79 -12.59
CA LYS A 101 -13.54 0.84 -14.07
C LYS A 101 -13.81 -0.54 -14.67
N ILE A 102 -13.23 -1.61 -14.10
CA ILE A 102 -13.46 -2.98 -14.59
C ILE A 102 -14.94 -3.37 -14.47
N ARG A 103 -15.55 -3.20 -13.29
CA ARG A 103 -16.97 -3.53 -13.08
C ARG A 103 -17.89 -2.72 -14.00
N GLN A 104 -17.56 -1.45 -14.22
CA GLN A 104 -18.33 -0.59 -15.13
C GLN A 104 -18.22 -1.07 -16.58
N LYS A 105 -17.00 -1.39 -17.06
CA LYS A 105 -16.79 -1.98 -18.39
C LYS A 105 -17.60 -3.26 -18.60
N ILE A 106 -17.64 -4.14 -17.60
CA ILE A 106 -18.42 -5.39 -17.67
C ILE A 106 -19.91 -5.09 -17.78
N LYS A 107 -20.42 -4.17 -16.95
CA LYS A 107 -21.83 -3.76 -16.94
C LYS A 107 -22.26 -3.08 -18.25
N ASP A 108 -21.34 -2.37 -18.90
CA ASP A 108 -21.56 -1.69 -20.17
C ASP A 108 -21.29 -2.61 -21.39
N ASP A 109 -21.15 -3.93 -21.19
CA ASP A 109 -20.84 -4.94 -22.22
C ASP A 109 -19.56 -4.65 -23.03
N VAL A 110 -18.62 -3.90 -22.46
CA VAL A 110 -17.30 -3.64 -23.05
C VAL A 110 -16.41 -4.86 -22.80
N THR A 111 -15.69 -5.36 -23.81
CA THR A 111 -14.89 -6.60 -23.70
C THR A 111 -13.40 -6.37 -23.41
N ASP A 112 -12.93 -5.12 -23.47
CA ASP A 112 -11.51 -4.75 -23.33
C ASP A 112 -10.96 -4.83 -21.89
N TRP A 113 -11.75 -5.27 -20.90
CA TRP A 113 -11.30 -5.40 -19.50
C TRP A 113 -10.44 -6.67 -19.26
N HIS A 114 -10.41 -7.62 -20.18
CA HIS A 114 -9.64 -8.87 -20.04
C HIS A 114 -8.13 -8.65 -19.84
N LYS A 115 -7.58 -7.54 -20.38
CA LYS A 115 -6.17 -7.17 -20.21
C LYS A 115 -5.86 -6.52 -18.86
N ASP A 116 -6.91 -6.09 -18.15
CA ASP A 116 -6.80 -5.36 -16.88
C ASP A 116 -6.75 -6.33 -15.68
N VAL A 117 -6.96 -7.63 -15.91
CA VAL A 117 -6.96 -8.68 -14.86
C VAL A 117 -6.15 -9.91 -15.31
N PRO A 118 -5.63 -10.73 -14.39
CA PRO A 118 -5.02 -12.00 -14.75
C PRO A 118 -6.00 -12.91 -15.50
N VAL A 119 -5.50 -13.68 -16.47
CA VAL A 119 -6.32 -14.54 -17.35
C VAL A 119 -7.25 -15.47 -16.57
N GLU A 120 -6.76 -16.07 -15.47
CA GLU A 120 -7.57 -16.97 -14.65
C GLU A 120 -8.71 -16.25 -13.91
N ILE A 121 -8.53 -14.97 -13.57
CA ILE A 121 -9.58 -14.14 -12.97
C ILE A 121 -10.62 -13.76 -14.03
N ALA A 122 -10.18 -13.48 -15.26
CA ALA A 122 -11.10 -13.15 -16.36
C ALA A 122 -12.05 -14.32 -16.65
N LYS A 123 -11.50 -15.53 -16.80
CA LYS A 123 -12.28 -16.78 -16.94
C LYS A 123 -13.27 -16.98 -15.81
N TYR A 124 -12.86 -16.65 -14.57
CA TYR A 124 -13.74 -16.78 -13.40
C TYR A 124 -14.91 -15.80 -13.45
N ILE A 125 -14.66 -14.53 -13.78
CA ILE A 125 -15.70 -13.51 -13.92
C ILE A 125 -16.73 -13.90 -14.99
N GLU A 126 -16.27 -14.37 -16.16
CA GLU A 126 -17.16 -14.81 -17.24
C GLU A 126 -17.98 -16.04 -16.86
N LYS A 127 -17.32 -17.06 -16.29
CA LYS A 127 -17.96 -18.32 -15.90
C LYS A 127 -19.10 -18.13 -14.90
N TYR A 128 -18.95 -17.20 -13.96
CA TYR A 128 -19.93 -16.94 -12.90
C TYR A 128 -20.77 -15.68 -13.14
N GLU A 129 -20.65 -15.07 -14.32
CA GLU A 129 -21.39 -13.87 -14.72
C GLU A 129 -21.32 -12.73 -13.69
N LEU A 130 -20.14 -12.54 -13.07
CA LEU A 130 -19.96 -11.54 -12.04
C LEU A 130 -20.05 -10.13 -12.63
N TYR A 131 -20.71 -9.24 -11.88
CA TYR A 131 -20.83 -7.80 -12.21
C TYR A 131 -21.66 -7.47 -13.46
N LYS A 132 -22.39 -8.44 -14.02
CA LYS A 132 -23.48 -8.19 -14.97
C LYS A 132 -24.71 -7.62 -14.25
#